data_AF-G2E7V8-F1
#
_entry.id   AF-G2E7V8-F1
#
_cell.length_a   1.000
_cell.length_b   1.000
_cell.length_c   1.000
_cell.angle_alpha   90.00
_cell.angle_beta   90.00
_cell.angle_gamma   90.00
#
_symmetry.space_group_name_H-M   'P 1'
#
loop_
_entity.id
_entity.type
_entity.pdbx_description
1 polymer ?
#
loop_
_entity_poly.entity_id
_entity_poly.type
_entity_poly.pdbx_seq_one_letter_code
_entity_poly.pdbx_strand_id
1 'polypeptide(L)'
;MMATSRLGWNPTQRPRRPLDFATPLADHLALACTGDTLIVPPRTLNGDTGHGACTARLPEMVETLPRIDLHHLPADAEHFLGRAPELEALDTAWAEGSATSVVELIAPGGTGKTALVKRWLDGLRTNDWLGASRVFGWSFYSQGTGEDRQASEDPFLAAATQWFGMQIEPSANPVDKGRALADCICCGRTLLILDGLEPLQYPPGPLAGELRAPGLQALLTQLAAAGHPGLCVLTSREWVQDLAGAVRGDTHPQGPVLRLDLGNLCDP
;
A
#
# COMPACT_ATOMS: atom_id res chain seq x y z
N MET A 1 -0.19 20.70 -71.51
CA MET A 1 -0.03 19.30 -71.03
C MET A 1 -0.49 19.29 -69.58
N MET A 2 -1.73 18.88 -69.28
CA MET A 2 -2.16 17.49 -69.03
C MET A 2 -1.34 16.86 -67.89
N ALA A 3 -1.87 16.30 -66.81
CA ALA A 3 -3.24 15.90 -66.50
C ALA A 3 -3.44 15.80 -64.98
N THR A 4 -4.68 16.03 -64.57
CA THR A 4 -5.32 15.57 -63.34
C THR A 4 -5.24 14.05 -63.21
N SER A 5 -5.09 13.51 -61.99
CA SER A 5 -5.55 12.15 -61.68
C SER A 5 -6.22 12.10 -60.33
N ARG A 6 -7.54 11.92 -60.39
CA ARG A 6 -8.41 11.48 -59.32
C ARG A 6 -8.27 9.98 -59.17
N LEU A 7 -8.05 9.50 -57.95
CA LEU A 7 -8.45 8.19 -57.46
C LEU A 7 -9.04 8.50 -56.07
N GLY A 8 -10.32 8.27 -55.77
CA GLY A 8 -11.19 7.21 -56.25
C GLY A 8 -11.75 6.55 -55.00
N TRP A 9 -12.64 7.25 -54.31
CA TRP A 9 -13.44 6.74 -53.20
C TRP A 9 -14.26 5.55 -53.73
N ASN A 10 -14.10 4.37 -53.14
CA ASN A 10 -14.90 3.19 -53.45
C ASN A 10 -15.68 2.73 -52.19
N PRO A 11 -17.00 3.02 -52.09
CA PRO A 11 -17.81 2.67 -50.94
C PRO A 11 -18.46 1.30 -51.17
N THR A 12 -17.67 0.23 -51.20
CA THR A 12 -18.19 -1.15 -51.15
C THR A 12 -17.20 -2.10 -50.47
N GLN A 13 -16.86 -1.80 -49.21
CA GLN A 13 -16.28 -2.81 -48.32
C GLN A 13 -17.21 -2.98 -47.13
N ARG A 14 -18.01 -4.05 -47.18
CA ARG A 14 -18.81 -4.52 -46.06
C ARG A 14 -17.88 -4.83 -44.88
N PRO A 15 -18.22 -4.46 -43.63
CA PRO A 15 -17.42 -4.84 -42.48
C PRO A 15 -17.40 -6.36 -42.37
N ARG A 16 -16.20 -6.94 -42.43
CA ARG A 16 -15.98 -8.34 -42.06
C ARG A 16 -16.31 -8.45 -40.57
N ARG A 17 -17.20 -9.39 -40.24
CA ARG A 17 -17.53 -9.75 -38.85
C ARG A 17 -16.23 -9.99 -38.07
N PRO A 18 -16.12 -9.53 -36.82
CA PRO A 18 -15.02 -9.98 -35.97
C PRO A 18 -15.12 -11.50 -35.80
N LEU A 19 -13.99 -12.17 -35.95
CA LEU A 19 -13.84 -13.57 -35.57
C LEU A 19 -14.00 -13.64 -34.05
N ASP A 20 -15.02 -14.37 -33.61
CA ASP A 20 -15.24 -14.74 -32.21
C ASP A 20 -14.03 -15.56 -31.73
N PHE A 21 -13.06 -14.88 -31.12
CA PHE A 21 -12.14 -15.53 -30.21
C PHE A 21 -12.89 -15.75 -28.90
N ALA A 22 -13.45 -16.96 -28.78
CA ALA A 22 -13.94 -17.49 -27.52
C ALA A 22 -12.86 -17.35 -26.45
N THR A 23 -13.07 -16.41 -25.54
CA THR A 23 -12.36 -16.32 -24.27
C THR A 23 -12.65 -17.60 -23.49
N PRO A 24 -11.66 -18.28 -22.89
CA PRO A 24 -11.96 -19.33 -21.94
C PRO A 24 -12.71 -18.68 -20.79
N LEU A 25 -13.90 -19.20 -20.52
CA LEU A 25 -14.71 -18.95 -19.35
C LEU A 25 -13.80 -19.22 -18.13
N ALA A 26 -13.25 -18.16 -17.53
CA ALA A 26 -12.69 -18.28 -16.19
C ALA A 26 -13.89 -18.55 -15.29
N ASP A 27 -13.97 -19.77 -14.78
CA ASP A 27 -14.94 -20.16 -13.76
C ASP A 27 -14.81 -19.19 -12.59
N HIS A 28 -15.69 -18.19 -12.58
CA HIS A 28 -15.98 -17.41 -11.40
C HIS A 28 -16.59 -18.37 -10.39
N LEU A 29 -15.73 -18.91 -9.53
CA LEU A 29 -16.13 -19.26 -8.17
C LEU A 29 -16.59 -17.96 -7.51
N ALA A 30 -17.85 -17.61 -7.79
CA ALA A 30 -18.64 -16.74 -6.95
C ALA A 30 -18.68 -17.43 -5.58
N LEU A 31 -17.76 -17.04 -4.71
CA LEU A 31 -17.89 -17.31 -3.29
C LEU A 31 -19.10 -16.49 -2.83
N ALA A 32 -20.27 -17.13 -2.87
CA ALA A 32 -21.44 -16.64 -2.19
C ALA A 32 -21.10 -16.66 -0.69
N CYS A 33 -20.63 -15.52 -0.18
CA CYS A 33 -20.53 -15.25 1.25
C CYS A 33 -21.94 -15.11 1.81
N THR A 34 -22.61 -16.25 2.00
CA THR A 34 -23.78 -16.37 2.85
C THR A 34 -23.39 -17.24 4.02
N GLY A 35 -23.21 -16.61 5.18
CA GLY A 35 -22.86 -17.26 6.44
C GLY A 35 -21.55 -16.75 7.01
N ASP A 36 -21.66 -15.90 8.04
CA ASP A 36 -20.56 -15.50 8.91
C ASP A 36 -19.80 -16.73 9.41
N THR A 37 -18.56 -16.89 8.96
CA THR A 37 -17.40 -17.55 9.58
C THR A 37 -16.55 -18.17 8.48
N LEU A 38 -15.51 -17.46 8.05
CA LEU A 38 -14.38 -18.09 7.37
C LEU A 38 -13.50 -18.75 8.45
N ILE A 39 -13.68 -20.06 8.63
CA ILE A 39 -12.71 -20.88 9.37
C ILE A 39 -11.48 -21.01 8.47
N VAL A 40 -10.36 -20.39 8.87
CA VAL A 40 -9.06 -20.66 8.25
C VAL A 40 -8.70 -22.12 8.56
N PRO A 41 -8.57 -23.02 7.58
CA PRO A 41 -8.19 -24.39 7.88
C PRO A 41 -6.77 -24.41 8.44
N PRO A 42 -6.48 -25.15 9.53
CA PRO A 42 -5.13 -25.30 10.01
C PRO A 42 -4.31 -26.01 8.92
N ARG A 43 -3.29 -25.33 8.38
CA ARG A 43 -2.23 -26.03 7.65
C ARG A 43 -1.61 -27.01 8.63
N THR A 44 -1.77 -28.31 8.36
CA THR A 44 -1.07 -29.39 9.06
C THR A 44 0.42 -29.26 8.76
N LEU A 45 1.13 -28.50 9.58
CA LEU A 45 2.55 -28.66 9.79
C LEU A 45 2.69 -29.47 11.07
N ASN A 46 3.21 -30.69 10.91
CA ASN A 46 3.53 -31.56 12.02
C ASN A 46 4.54 -30.87 12.94
N GLY A 47 4.13 -30.64 14.19
CA GLY A 47 4.99 -30.33 15.33
C GLY A 47 5.44 -28.87 15.40
N ASP A 48 4.74 -28.06 16.20
CA ASP A 48 5.31 -27.52 17.45
C ASP A 48 4.22 -26.84 18.30
N THR A 49 4.43 -26.81 19.61
CA THR A 49 3.48 -26.43 20.66
C THR A 49 3.08 -24.95 20.68
N GLY A 50 1.77 -24.70 20.85
CA GLY A 50 1.20 -23.63 21.68
C GLY A 50 1.44 -22.18 21.28
N HIS A 51 0.83 -21.71 20.19
CA HIS A 51 0.59 -20.28 19.96
C HIS A 51 -0.91 -20.06 19.80
N GLY A 52 -1.50 -19.28 20.72
CA GLY A 52 -2.92 -18.94 20.71
C GLY A 52 -3.27 -18.22 19.41
N ALA A 53 -4.21 -18.76 18.65
CA ALA A 53 -4.69 -18.15 17.42
C ALA A 53 -5.30 -16.77 17.74
N CYS A 54 -4.69 -15.71 17.23
CA CYS A 54 -5.24 -14.37 17.28
C CYS A 54 -6.43 -14.31 16.30
N THR A 55 -7.65 -14.59 16.78
CA THR A 55 -8.86 -14.50 15.97
C THR A 55 -9.35 -13.06 15.90
N ALA A 56 -9.07 -12.36 14.81
CA ALA A 56 -9.69 -11.08 14.51
C ALA A 56 -11.12 -11.32 13.96
N ARG A 57 -12.13 -10.79 14.64
CA ARG A 57 -13.51 -10.74 14.13
C ARG A 57 -13.68 -9.46 13.32
N LEU A 58 -13.91 -9.57 12.01
CA LEU A 58 -14.15 -8.42 11.13
C LEU A 58 -15.58 -7.88 11.34
N PRO A 59 -15.80 -6.56 11.39
CA PRO A 59 -17.15 -5.99 11.42
C PRO A 59 -17.87 -6.11 10.06
N GLU A 60 -19.19 -6.27 10.08
CA GLU A 60 -20.07 -6.23 8.90
C GLU A 60 -19.88 -4.90 8.14
N MET A 61 -19.46 -4.98 6.87
CA MET A 61 -19.16 -3.82 6.03
C MET A 61 -20.40 -3.35 5.27
N VAL A 62 -21.05 -2.29 5.78
CA VAL A 62 -21.92 -1.41 4.97
C VAL A 62 -21.61 0.04 5.33
N GLU A 63 -20.49 0.58 4.85
CA GLU A 63 -20.20 2.02 4.94
C GLU A 63 -20.19 2.60 3.52
N THR A 64 -21.11 3.54 3.26
CA THR A 64 -21.23 4.24 1.97
C THR A 64 -20.24 5.39 1.81
N LEU A 65 -19.50 5.73 2.87
CA LEU A 65 -18.48 6.78 2.89
C LEU A 65 -17.16 6.19 3.41
N PRO A 66 -16.01 6.65 2.86
CA PRO A 66 -14.71 6.21 3.36
C PRO A 66 -14.50 6.62 4.81
N ARG A 67 -14.09 5.66 5.65
CA ARG A 67 -13.61 5.97 6.99
C ARG A 67 -12.18 6.51 6.90
N ILE A 68 -11.95 7.73 7.39
CA ILE A 68 -10.68 8.43 7.22
C ILE A 68 -10.12 8.87 8.56
N ASP A 69 -8.83 8.64 8.76
CA ASP A 69 -8.05 9.21 9.84
C ASP A 69 -6.63 9.55 9.38
N LEU A 70 -6.35 10.86 9.32
CA LEU A 70 -5.05 11.42 8.95
C LEU A 70 -4.50 12.37 10.03
N HIS A 71 -5.11 12.44 11.22
CA HIS A 71 -4.72 13.43 12.24
C HIS A 71 -3.35 13.14 12.88
N HIS A 72 -2.83 11.93 12.68
CA HIS A 72 -1.50 11.53 13.10
C HIS A 72 -0.40 11.90 12.10
N LEU A 73 -0.75 12.43 10.92
CA LEU A 73 0.24 13.01 10.00
C LEU A 73 0.58 14.44 10.44
N PRO A 74 1.80 14.95 10.16
CA PRO A 74 2.17 16.32 10.51
C PRO A 74 1.19 17.32 9.90
N ALA A 75 0.94 18.47 10.53
CA ALA A 75 0.03 19.49 9.97
C ALA A 75 0.67 20.24 8.79
N ASP A 76 1.93 20.65 8.93
CA ASP A 76 2.61 21.52 7.97
C ASP A 76 3.42 20.72 6.94
N ALA A 77 3.42 21.19 5.70
CA ALA A 77 4.34 20.76 4.68
C ALA A 77 4.68 21.97 3.83
N GLU A 78 5.78 22.62 4.16
CA GLU A 78 6.25 23.76 3.39
C GLU A 78 6.92 23.29 2.09
N HIS A 79 6.65 24.03 1.02
CA HIS A 79 7.26 23.94 -0.32
C HIS A 79 7.06 22.61 -1.08
N PHE A 80 6.10 22.62 -2.01
CA PHE A 80 5.93 21.58 -3.03
C PHE A 80 6.07 22.20 -4.43
N LEU A 81 7.16 21.90 -5.13
CA LEU A 81 7.39 22.31 -6.52
C LEU A 81 7.96 21.11 -7.30
N GLY A 82 7.46 20.89 -8.52
CA GLY A 82 8.10 20.00 -9.51
C GLY A 82 8.17 18.52 -9.15
N ARG A 83 7.02 17.87 -8.90
CA ARG A 83 6.92 16.42 -8.62
C ARG A 83 5.75 15.73 -9.34
N ALA A 84 5.43 16.22 -10.54
CA ALA A 84 4.34 15.65 -11.33
C ALA A 84 4.55 14.16 -11.67
N PRO A 85 5.77 13.71 -12.04
CA PRO A 85 6.01 12.29 -12.32
C PRO A 85 5.75 11.40 -11.09
N GLU A 86 6.12 11.84 -9.90
CA GLU A 86 5.94 11.04 -8.68
C GLU A 86 4.50 11.04 -8.19
N LEU A 87 3.75 12.12 -8.41
CA LEU A 87 2.29 12.13 -8.22
C LEU A 87 1.61 11.15 -9.19
N GLU A 88 1.99 11.18 -10.47
CA GLU A 88 1.45 10.25 -11.48
C GLU A 88 1.78 8.79 -11.17
N ALA A 89 2.98 8.53 -10.63
CA ALA A 89 3.36 7.19 -10.17
C ALA A 89 2.49 6.72 -9.00
N LEU A 90 2.17 7.60 -8.04
CA LEU A 90 1.26 7.29 -6.93
C LEU A 90 -0.18 7.06 -7.42
N ASP A 91 -0.67 7.88 -8.36
CA ASP A 91 -1.98 7.69 -8.98
C ASP A 91 -2.06 6.36 -9.73
N THR A 92 -1.01 6.02 -10.48
CA THR A 92 -0.91 4.75 -11.20
C THR A 92 -0.89 3.57 -10.23
N ALA A 93 -0.04 3.60 -9.20
CA ALA A 93 0.02 2.56 -8.18
C ALA A 93 -1.32 2.34 -7.47
N TRP A 94 -2.05 3.42 -7.17
CA TRP A 94 -3.39 3.31 -6.57
C TRP A 94 -4.43 2.74 -7.53
N ALA A 95 -4.36 3.08 -8.83
CA ALA A 95 -5.25 2.58 -9.85
C ALA A 95 -5.00 1.10 -10.19
N GLU A 96 -3.75 0.64 -10.11
CA GLU A 96 -3.31 -0.74 -10.32
C GLU A 96 -3.92 -1.74 -9.31
N GLY A 97 -4.40 -1.25 -8.15
CA GLY A 97 -5.00 -2.08 -7.10
C GLY A 97 -4.04 -3.17 -6.64
N SER A 98 -4.47 -4.44 -6.66
CA SER A 98 -3.68 -5.56 -6.12
C SER A 98 -2.32 -5.82 -6.80
N ALA A 99 -2.01 -5.16 -7.92
CA ALA A 99 -0.70 -5.28 -8.57
C ALA A 99 0.41 -4.45 -7.87
N THR A 100 0.05 -3.39 -7.14
CA THR A 100 0.98 -2.64 -6.28
C THR A 100 0.43 -2.58 -4.87
N SER A 101 1.12 -3.23 -3.93
CA SER A 101 0.73 -3.27 -2.52
C SER A 101 1.46 -2.21 -1.70
N VAL A 102 2.73 -1.95 -2.00
CA VAL A 102 3.55 -0.99 -1.25
C VAL A 102 4.27 -0.04 -2.19
N VAL A 103 4.28 1.25 -1.86
CA VAL A 103 5.14 2.25 -2.49
C VAL A 103 6.10 2.81 -1.44
N GLU A 104 7.40 2.64 -1.68
CA GLU A 104 8.46 3.24 -0.87
C GLU A 104 8.91 4.57 -1.49
N LEU A 105 8.70 5.68 -0.78
CA LEU A 105 9.20 7.00 -1.14
C LEU A 105 10.48 7.29 -0.35
N ILE A 106 11.63 7.23 -1.01
CA ILE A 106 12.94 7.44 -0.36
C ILE A 106 13.60 8.72 -0.83
N ALA A 107 14.13 9.47 0.14
CA ALA A 107 15.00 10.62 -0.10
C ALA A 107 15.61 11.12 1.21
N PRO A 108 16.69 11.91 1.14
CA PRO A 108 17.24 12.62 2.29
C PRO A 108 16.22 13.48 3.06
N GLY A 109 16.63 13.93 4.25
CA GLY A 109 15.83 14.88 5.03
C GLY A 109 15.60 16.19 4.28
N GLY A 110 14.41 16.78 4.41
CA GLY A 110 14.09 18.07 3.78
C GLY A 110 13.71 18.02 2.28
N THR A 111 13.72 16.85 1.64
CA THR A 111 13.38 16.70 0.21
C THR A 111 11.87 16.80 -0.11
N GLY A 112 11.01 16.92 0.92
CA GLY A 112 9.57 17.12 0.73
C GLY A 112 8.75 15.83 0.56
N LYS A 113 9.21 14.67 1.03
CA LYS A 113 8.47 13.38 0.95
C LYS A 113 7.07 13.48 1.55
N THR A 114 6.97 14.02 2.76
CA THR A 114 5.70 14.23 3.46
C THR A 114 4.81 15.24 2.71
N ALA A 115 5.41 16.25 2.08
CA ALA A 115 4.68 17.23 1.25
C ALA A 115 4.08 16.58 0.00
N LEU A 116 4.82 15.68 -0.66
CA LEU A 116 4.35 14.91 -1.81
C LEU A 116 3.15 14.03 -1.44
N VAL A 117 3.26 13.26 -0.36
CA VAL A 117 2.17 12.40 0.11
C VAL A 117 0.93 13.22 0.44
N LYS A 118 1.07 14.34 1.15
CA LYS A 118 -0.07 15.23 1.45
C LYS A 118 -0.71 15.81 0.20
N ARG A 119 0.09 16.30 -0.75
CA ARG A 119 -0.42 16.84 -2.01
C ARG A 119 -1.21 15.79 -2.78
N TRP A 120 -0.74 14.55 -2.78
CA TRP A 120 -1.43 13.42 -3.38
C TRP A 120 -2.75 13.11 -2.65
N LEU A 121 -2.73 13.04 -1.31
CA LEU A 121 -3.94 12.85 -0.49
C LEU A 121 -4.98 13.95 -0.70
N ASP A 122 -4.57 15.21 -0.85
CA ASP A 122 -5.48 16.32 -1.18
C ASP A 122 -6.16 16.09 -2.54
N GLY A 123 -5.40 15.61 -3.53
CA GLY A 123 -5.92 15.19 -4.83
C GLY A 123 -6.97 14.08 -4.70
N LEU A 124 -6.65 13.01 -3.97
CA LEU A 124 -7.59 11.92 -3.70
C LEU A 124 -8.86 12.43 -3.00
N ARG A 125 -8.72 13.30 -2.00
CA ARG A 125 -9.85 13.88 -1.27
C ARG A 125 -10.77 14.68 -2.18
N THR A 126 -10.23 15.43 -3.14
CA THR A 126 -11.05 16.15 -4.13
C THR A 126 -11.77 15.24 -5.12
N ASN A 127 -11.32 13.99 -5.26
CA ASN A 127 -11.89 12.96 -6.12
C ASN A 127 -12.59 11.84 -5.32
N ASP A 128 -13.15 12.17 -4.16
CA ASP A 128 -13.89 11.25 -3.29
C ASP A 128 -13.14 9.94 -2.98
N TRP A 129 -11.83 10.06 -2.77
CA TRP A 129 -10.91 8.96 -2.42
C TRP A 129 -10.84 7.81 -3.43
N LEU A 130 -11.39 7.99 -4.63
CA LEU A 130 -11.29 7.05 -5.75
C LEU A 130 -11.58 5.59 -5.34
N GLY A 131 -12.64 5.39 -4.55
CA GLY A 131 -13.10 4.08 -4.12
C GLY A 131 -12.35 3.47 -2.92
N ALA A 132 -11.52 4.24 -2.21
CA ALA A 132 -11.05 3.82 -0.90
C ALA A 132 -12.24 3.63 0.05
N SER A 133 -12.22 2.52 0.79
CA SER A 133 -13.16 2.28 1.90
C SER A 133 -12.62 2.81 3.23
N ARG A 134 -11.29 2.82 3.36
CA ARG A 134 -10.56 3.17 4.57
C ARG A 134 -9.29 3.93 4.20
N VAL A 135 -9.00 5.00 4.91
CA VAL A 135 -7.77 5.78 4.77
C VAL A 135 -7.20 6.02 6.16
N PHE A 136 -6.01 5.48 6.45
CA PHE A 136 -5.35 5.63 7.73
C PHE A 136 -3.93 6.13 7.53
N GLY A 137 -3.55 7.21 8.21
CA GLY A 137 -2.22 7.79 8.14
C GLY A 137 -1.58 7.90 9.50
N TRP A 138 -0.29 7.57 9.59
CA TRP A 138 0.51 7.66 10.80
C TRP A 138 1.90 8.22 10.50
N SER A 139 2.40 9.09 11.38
CA SER A 139 3.79 9.57 11.31
C SER A 139 4.56 9.17 12.56
N PHE A 140 5.78 8.70 12.38
CA PHE A 140 6.68 8.30 13.47
C PHE A 140 7.58 9.45 13.96
N TYR A 141 7.45 10.65 13.38
CA TYR A 141 8.27 11.83 13.73
C TYR A 141 7.88 12.51 15.07
N SER A 142 6.78 12.16 15.72
CA SER A 142 6.22 12.94 16.85
C SER A 142 5.67 12.15 18.04
N GLN A 143 6.25 11.00 18.39
CA GLN A 143 5.94 10.31 19.64
C GLN A 143 7.02 10.55 20.72
N GLY A 144 7.25 11.82 21.07
CA GLY A 144 7.95 12.21 22.30
C GLY A 144 8.98 13.32 22.13
N THR A 145 8.75 14.45 22.79
CA THR A 145 9.69 15.57 22.98
C THR A 145 10.79 15.23 24.01
N GLY A 146 11.53 14.15 23.78
CA GLY A 146 12.68 13.78 24.59
C GLY A 146 13.72 13.04 23.77
N GLU A 147 14.95 13.54 23.76
CA GLU A 147 16.12 13.01 23.02
C GLU A 147 16.45 11.54 23.36
N ASP A 148 15.82 10.96 24.39
CA ASP A 148 16.10 9.62 24.93
C ASP A 148 15.02 8.55 24.75
N ARG A 149 13.87 8.84 24.10
CA ARG A 149 12.90 7.76 23.76
C ARG A 149 13.18 7.22 22.36
N GLN A 150 13.66 5.98 22.29
CA GLN A 150 13.67 5.21 21.04
C GLN A 150 12.23 5.17 20.49
N ALA A 151 12.05 5.57 19.22
CA ALA A 151 10.77 5.43 18.56
C ALA A 151 10.30 3.97 18.62
N SER A 152 9.02 3.76 18.90
CA SER A 152 8.39 2.44 19.03
C SER A 152 7.21 2.31 18.06
N GLU A 153 6.97 1.09 17.59
CA GLU A 153 5.78 0.70 16.82
C GLU A 153 4.51 0.57 17.68
N ASP A 154 4.64 0.45 19.01
CA ASP A 154 3.50 0.16 19.89
C ASP A 154 2.37 1.18 19.79
N PRO A 155 2.63 2.52 19.79
CA PRO A 155 1.57 3.50 19.66
C PRO A 155 0.84 3.41 18.31
N PHE A 156 1.59 3.12 17.24
CA PHE A 156 1.03 2.91 15.92
C PHE A 156 0.12 1.67 15.90
N LEU A 157 0.62 0.52 16.37
CA LEU A 157 -0.15 -0.72 16.38
C LEU A 157 -1.41 -0.59 17.24
N ALA A 158 -1.31 0.05 18.40
CA ALA A 158 -2.46 0.29 19.27
C ALA A 158 -3.51 1.20 18.59
N ALA A 159 -3.09 2.33 18.03
CA ALA A 159 -4.01 3.25 17.36
C ALA A 159 -4.64 2.64 16.11
N ALA A 160 -3.84 1.98 15.27
CA ALA A 160 -4.32 1.32 14.07
C ALA A 160 -5.32 0.21 14.42
N THR A 161 -4.97 -0.72 15.30
CA THR A 161 -5.87 -1.84 15.65
C THR A 161 -7.20 -1.34 16.25
N GLN A 162 -7.16 -0.32 17.11
CA GLN A 162 -8.36 0.34 17.61
C GLN A 162 -9.17 1.00 16.48
N TRP A 163 -8.51 1.74 15.58
CA TRP A 163 -9.18 2.40 14.46
C TRP A 163 -9.81 1.39 13.50
N PHE A 164 -9.12 0.31 13.15
CA PHE A 164 -9.66 -0.76 12.30
C PHE A 164 -10.78 -1.57 12.99
N GLY A 165 -11.10 -1.28 14.26
CA GLY A 165 -12.15 -1.96 15.03
C GLY A 165 -11.77 -3.38 15.43
N MET A 166 -10.47 -3.68 15.45
CA MET A 166 -9.95 -5.01 15.73
C MET A 166 -10.00 -5.28 17.23
N GLN A 167 -10.36 -6.52 17.57
CA GLN A 167 -10.20 -7.04 18.93
C GLN A 167 -8.97 -7.92 18.94
N ILE A 168 -7.88 -7.42 19.53
CA ILE A 168 -6.64 -8.16 19.70
C ILE A 168 -6.32 -8.23 21.18
N GLU A 169 -5.91 -9.41 21.63
CA GLU A 169 -5.45 -9.61 23.00
C GLU A 169 -4.32 -8.63 23.34
N PRO A 170 -4.39 -7.88 24.46
CA PRO A 170 -3.35 -6.93 24.83
C PRO A 170 -1.96 -7.56 24.91
N SER A 171 -1.90 -8.82 25.35
CA SER A 171 -0.68 -9.64 25.48
C SER A 171 -0.17 -10.23 24.17
N ALA A 172 -0.88 -10.07 23.05
CA ALA A 172 -0.39 -10.53 21.75
C ALA A 172 0.95 -9.84 21.44
N ASN A 173 1.90 -10.64 20.93
CA ASN A 173 3.20 -10.10 20.55
C ASN A 173 3.05 -9.14 19.34
N PRO A 174 4.03 -8.24 19.11
CA PRO A 174 3.93 -7.26 18.03
C PRO A 174 3.81 -7.87 16.63
N VAL A 175 4.49 -8.99 16.36
CA VAL A 175 4.44 -9.71 15.07
C VAL A 175 3.01 -10.14 14.75
N ASP A 176 2.31 -10.75 15.71
CA ASP A 176 0.94 -11.21 15.55
C ASP A 176 -0.03 -10.04 15.37
N LYS A 177 0.19 -8.92 16.09
CA LYS A 177 -0.56 -7.67 15.87
C LYS A 177 -0.37 -7.13 14.46
N GLY A 178 0.86 -7.11 13.96
CA GLY A 178 1.19 -6.67 12.60
C GLY A 178 0.54 -7.52 11.52
N ARG A 179 0.61 -8.86 11.65
CA ARG A 179 -0.05 -9.80 10.73
C ARG A 179 -1.56 -9.65 10.73
N ALA A 180 -2.18 -9.60 11.91
CA ALA A 180 -3.61 -9.42 12.02
C ALA A 180 -4.06 -8.10 11.39
N LEU A 181 -3.29 -7.02 11.57
CA LEU A 181 -3.57 -5.73 10.96
C LEU A 181 -3.46 -5.81 9.42
N ALA A 182 -2.44 -6.49 8.89
CA ALA A 182 -2.31 -6.72 7.45
C ALA A 182 -3.53 -7.46 6.90
N ASP A 183 -3.94 -8.55 7.54
CA ASP A 183 -5.10 -9.35 7.11
C ASP A 183 -6.39 -8.50 7.11
N CYS A 184 -6.56 -7.62 8.11
CA CYS A 184 -7.68 -6.68 8.15
C CYS A 184 -7.64 -5.66 7.01
N ILE A 185 -6.45 -5.10 6.71
CA ILE A 185 -6.24 -4.17 5.60
C ILE A 185 -6.56 -4.84 4.25
N CYS A 186 -6.22 -6.12 4.09
CA CYS A 186 -6.47 -6.89 2.87
C CYS A 186 -7.96 -7.10 2.56
N CYS A 187 -8.84 -6.99 3.56
CA CYS A 187 -10.28 -7.23 3.40
C CYS A 187 -11.02 -6.12 2.64
N GLY A 188 -10.39 -4.97 2.42
CA GLY A 188 -11.02 -3.84 1.73
C GLY A 188 -10.00 -2.96 1.02
N ARG A 189 -10.47 -2.09 0.12
CA ARG A 189 -9.62 -1.11 -0.55
C ARG A 189 -9.19 -0.04 0.45
N THR A 190 -8.08 -0.30 1.12
CA THR A 190 -7.54 0.51 2.22
C THR A 190 -6.30 1.27 1.74
N LEU A 191 -6.25 2.57 1.99
CA LEU A 191 -5.05 3.38 1.83
C LEU A 191 -4.36 3.55 3.19
N LEU A 192 -3.18 2.97 3.34
CA LEU A 192 -2.34 3.10 4.54
C LEU A 192 -1.17 4.03 4.24
N ILE A 193 -0.97 5.06 5.06
CA ILE A 193 0.15 6.01 4.95
C ILE A 193 1.05 5.87 6.18
N LEU A 194 2.32 5.58 5.97
CA LEU A 194 3.33 5.46 7.02
C LEU A 194 4.46 6.45 6.77
N ASP A 195 4.43 7.58 7.47
CA ASP A 195 5.38 8.67 7.27
C ASP A 195 6.54 8.60 8.28
N GLY A 196 7.77 8.57 7.77
CA GLY A 196 8.98 8.71 8.55
C GLY A 196 9.46 7.46 9.27
N LEU A 197 9.71 6.37 8.54
CA LEU A 197 10.13 5.08 9.14
C LEU A 197 11.57 5.07 9.67
N GLU A 198 12.38 6.11 9.42
CA GLU A 198 13.81 6.14 9.77
C GLU A 198 14.09 5.81 11.25
N PRO A 199 13.29 6.30 12.23
CA PRO A 199 13.48 5.97 13.65
C PRO A 199 13.20 4.50 13.99
N LEU A 200 12.60 3.73 13.08
CA LEU A 200 12.31 2.30 13.24
C LEU A 200 13.24 1.41 12.41
N GLN A 201 14.28 1.97 11.80
CA GLN A 201 15.29 1.22 11.05
C GLN A 201 16.60 1.12 11.82
N TYR A 202 17.35 0.06 11.57
CA TYR A 202 18.74 -0.02 12.00
C TYR A 202 19.59 1.04 11.29
N PRO A 203 20.48 1.73 12.02
CA PRO A 203 21.39 2.71 11.44
C PRO A 203 22.42 2.03 10.50
N PRO A 204 23.25 2.81 9.79
CA PRO A 204 24.31 2.27 8.94
C PRO A 204 25.15 1.19 9.64
N GLY A 205 25.34 0.07 8.95
CA GLY A 205 25.93 -1.15 9.49
C GLY A 205 25.43 -2.39 8.74
N PRO A 206 25.72 -3.60 9.25
CA PRO A 206 25.32 -4.85 8.58
C PRO A 206 23.81 -5.01 8.36
N LEU A 207 22.98 -4.41 9.22
CA LEU A 207 21.52 -4.47 9.17
C LEU A 207 20.89 -3.17 8.64
N ALA A 208 21.68 -2.28 8.03
CA ALA A 208 21.21 -0.94 7.66
C ALA A 208 19.91 -0.96 6.84
N GLY A 209 18.91 -0.21 7.29
CA GLY A 209 17.61 -0.13 6.62
C GLY A 209 16.64 -1.29 6.92
N GLU A 210 17.09 -2.35 7.60
CA GLU A 210 16.18 -3.34 8.21
C GLU A 210 15.37 -2.70 9.33
N LEU A 211 14.14 -3.17 9.52
CA LEU A 211 13.27 -2.70 10.59
C LEU A 211 13.67 -3.31 11.94
N ARG A 212 13.84 -2.45 12.94
CA ARG A 212 13.94 -2.85 14.37
C ARG A 212 12.57 -2.87 15.06
N ALA A 213 11.51 -3.04 14.27
CA ALA A 213 10.11 -2.94 14.64
C ALA A 213 9.39 -4.19 14.08
N PRO A 214 9.38 -5.31 14.84
CA PRO A 214 8.98 -6.61 14.32
C PRO A 214 7.49 -6.69 13.92
N GLY A 215 6.60 -5.93 14.59
CA GLY A 215 5.20 -5.84 14.18
C GLY A 215 5.01 -5.09 12.87
N LEU A 216 5.71 -3.97 12.67
CA LEU A 216 5.70 -3.22 11.43
C LEU A 216 6.33 -4.00 10.28
N GLN A 217 7.43 -4.71 10.55
CA GLN A 217 8.07 -5.62 9.60
C GLN A 217 7.08 -6.71 9.15
N ALA A 218 6.38 -7.34 10.09
CA ALA A 218 5.38 -8.36 9.79
C ALA A 218 4.18 -7.81 9.00
N LEU A 219 3.73 -6.59 9.32
CA LEU A 219 2.69 -5.89 8.56
C LEU A 219 3.11 -5.68 7.10
N LEU A 220 4.26 -5.02 6.87
CA LEU A 220 4.70 -4.64 5.52
C LEU A 220 5.03 -5.85 4.65
N THR A 221 5.72 -6.84 5.21
CA THR A 221 6.04 -8.09 4.49
C THR A 221 4.79 -8.89 4.14
N GLN A 222 3.78 -8.94 5.02
CA GLN A 222 2.51 -9.60 4.74
C GLN A 222 1.71 -8.86 3.68
N LEU A 223 1.63 -7.52 3.72
CA LEU A 223 0.97 -6.73 2.68
C LEU A 223 1.61 -6.95 1.31
N ALA A 224 2.94 -6.93 1.24
CA ALA A 224 3.67 -7.20 0.01
C ALA A 224 3.48 -8.64 -0.50
N ALA A 225 3.48 -9.64 0.40
CA ALA A 225 3.39 -11.05 0.01
C ALA A 225 1.96 -11.48 -0.38
N ALA A 226 0.95 -11.02 0.35
CA ALA A 226 -0.45 -11.41 0.12
C ALA A 226 -1.09 -10.65 -1.04
N GLY A 227 -0.66 -9.40 -1.26
CA GLY A 227 -1.39 -8.46 -2.09
C GLY A 227 -2.68 -7.98 -1.42
N HIS A 228 -3.11 -6.76 -1.74
CA HIS A 228 -4.40 -6.26 -1.26
C HIS A 228 -5.00 -5.27 -2.26
N PRO A 229 -6.33 -5.09 -2.28
CA PRO A 229 -6.99 -4.19 -3.24
C PRO A 229 -6.74 -2.70 -2.94
N GLY A 230 -5.91 -2.39 -1.95
CA GLY A 230 -5.54 -1.04 -1.52
C GLY A 230 -4.08 -0.74 -1.78
N LEU A 231 -3.51 0.21 -1.04
CA LEU A 231 -2.12 0.61 -1.18
C LEU A 231 -1.54 1.04 0.17
N CYS A 232 -0.30 0.63 0.44
CA CYS A 232 0.50 1.16 1.54
C CYS A 232 1.57 2.09 0.96
N VAL A 233 1.54 3.38 1.31
CA VAL A 233 2.60 4.34 0.95
C VAL A 233 3.43 4.63 2.17
N LEU A 234 4.74 4.43 2.08
CA LEU A 234 5.67 4.73 3.17
C LEU A 234 6.73 5.76 2.76
N THR A 235 7.19 6.56 3.72
CA THR A 235 8.30 7.50 3.52
C THR A 235 9.47 7.15 4.43
N SER A 236 10.69 7.17 3.89
CA SER A 236 11.92 7.01 4.68
C SER A 236 13.12 7.71 4.02
N ARG A 237 14.27 7.76 4.71
CA ARG A 237 15.58 8.17 4.17
C ARG A 237 16.36 7.00 3.61
N GLU A 238 16.05 5.79 4.06
CA GLU A 238 16.74 4.56 3.67
C GLU A 238 15.70 3.52 3.24
N TRP A 239 16.04 2.72 2.24
CA TRP A 239 15.19 1.62 1.78
C TRP A 239 14.85 0.66 2.92
N VAL A 240 13.61 0.17 2.95
CA VAL A 240 13.21 -0.89 3.87
C VAL A 240 13.77 -2.20 3.31
N GLN A 241 14.86 -2.69 3.88
CA GLN A 241 15.56 -3.88 3.35
C GLN A 241 14.69 -5.14 3.43
N ASP A 242 13.79 -5.21 4.40
CA ASP A 242 12.82 -6.30 4.56
C ASP A 242 11.92 -6.51 3.33
N LEU A 243 11.75 -5.46 2.50
CA LEU A 243 10.93 -5.51 1.29
C LEU A 243 11.74 -5.79 0.01
N ALA A 244 13.08 -5.87 0.08
CA ALA A 244 13.96 -5.93 -1.09
C ALA A 244 13.61 -7.08 -2.05
N GLY A 245 13.21 -8.24 -1.54
CA GLY A 245 12.83 -9.40 -2.35
C GLY A 245 11.51 -9.26 -3.12
N ALA A 246 10.66 -8.30 -2.74
CA ALA A 246 9.36 -8.05 -3.35
C ALA A 246 9.35 -6.82 -4.29
N VAL A 247 10.49 -6.15 -4.43
CA VAL A 247 10.65 -4.95 -5.26
C VAL A 247 10.44 -5.27 -6.73
N ARG A 248 9.70 -4.39 -7.40
CA ARG A 248 9.55 -4.37 -8.84
C ARG A 248 10.88 -4.02 -9.50
N GLY A 249 11.33 -4.84 -10.44
CA GLY A 249 12.56 -4.63 -11.20
C GLY A 249 12.71 -5.60 -12.37
N ASP A 250 13.86 -5.58 -13.04
CA ASP A 250 14.09 -6.36 -14.28
C ASP A 250 13.86 -7.87 -14.08
N THR A 251 14.26 -8.40 -12.93
CA THR A 251 14.11 -9.82 -12.58
C THR A 251 12.75 -10.15 -11.98
N HIS A 252 11.99 -9.13 -11.54
CA HIS A 252 10.66 -9.28 -10.97
C HIS A 252 9.73 -8.12 -11.43
N PRO A 253 9.33 -8.09 -12.73
CA PRO A 253 8.64 -6.93 -13.31
C PRO A 253 7.25 -6.68 -12.73
N GLN A 254 6.66 -7.69 -12.09
CA GLN A 254 5.35 -7.65 -11.44
C GLN A 254 5.48 -7.60 -9.91
N GLY A 255 6.62 -7.10 -9.41
CA GLY A 255 6.82 -6.93 -7.98
C GLY A 255 5.76 -6.03 -7.35
N PRO A 256 5.19 -6.43 -6.19
CA PRO A 256 4.14 -5.69 -5.50
C PRO A 256 4.68 -4.45 -4.76
N VAL A 257 6.01 -4.27 -4.69
CA VAL A 257 6.65 -3.10 -4.07
C VAL A 257 7.25 -2.20 -5.14
N LEU A 258 6.74 -0.98 -5.24
CA LEU A 258 7.29 0.08 -6.10
C LEU A 258 8.23 0.98 -5.29
N ARG A 259 9.43 1.24 -5.80
CA ARG A 259 10.42 2.11 -5.18
C ARG A 259 10.56 3.40 -5.97
N LEU A 260 10.36 4.55 -5.32
CA LEU A 260 10.53 5.88 -5.90
C LEU A 260 11.63 6.62 -5.15
N ASP A 261 12.73 6.90 -5.85
CA ASP A 261 13.83 7.72 -5.34
C ASP A 261 13.56 9.20 -5.67
N LEU A 262 13.24 9.97 -4.63
CA LEU A 262 12.93 11.39 -4.73
C LEU A 262 14.20 12.28 -4.68
N GLY A 263 15.37 11.67 -4.48
CA GLY A 263 16.69 12.31 -4.39
C GLY A 263 17.33 12.62 -5.75
N ASN A 264 16.77 12.12 -6.85
CA ASN A 264 17.19 12.48 -8.21
C ASN A 264 16.56 13.81 -8.64
N LEU A 265 16.94 14.91 -7.97
CA LEU A 265 16.94 16.22 -8.62
C LEU A 265 18.22 16.31 -9.48
N CYS A 266 18.32 15.46 -10.50
CA CYS A 266 19.31 15.64 -11.56
C CYS A 266 18.59 16.17 -12.80
N ASP A 267 18.46 17.50 -12.78
CA ASP A 267 18.34 18.49 -13.87
C ASP A 267 17.21 18.40 -14.92
N PRO A 268 16.71 19.57 -15.39
CA PRO A 268 15.57 19.74 -16.30
C PRO A 268 15.78 19.25 -17.73
#